data_AF-A0A959TYT4-F1
#
_entry.id   AF-A0A959TYT4-F1
#
_cell.length_a   1.000
_cell.length_b   1.000
_cell.length_c   1.000
_cell.angle_alpha   90.00
_cell.angle_beta   90.00
_cell.angle_gamma   90.00
#
_symmetry.space_group_name_H-M   'P 1'
#
loop_
_entity.id
_entity.type
_entity.pdbx_description
1 polymer ?
#
loop_
_entity_poly.entity_id
_entity_poly.type
_entity_poly.pdbx_seq_one_letter_code
_entity_poly.pdbx_strand_id
1 'polypeptide(L)'
;SKKRPLSGDHYLLVGDAASLIDPFTGEGIGNAMLSGMLAAQQAVKAVQAGRFDAAFQQPYDQAIFRRLWPELKLSYRMQRLVNYPWLFNFVVRKANRNRVLRETITVMFEDIDLRDRLRKPSFYFQLLFSGKT
;
A
#
# COMPACT_ATOMS: atom_id res chain seq x y z
N SER A 1 -4.07 -8.05 -2.49
CA SER A 1 -2.64 -8.32 -2.26
C SER A 1 -2.49 -9.53 -1.35
N LYS A 2 -1.50 -10.40 -1.63
CA LYS A 2 -1.15 -11.61 -0.84
C LYS A 2 0.30 -11.46 -0.38
N LYS A 3 0.61 -11.80 0.88
CA LYS A 3 2.01 -11.85 1.35
C LYS A 3 2.70 -13.04 0.68
N ARG A 4 3.85 -12.80 0.06
CA ARG A 4 4.73 -13.81 -0.52
C ARG A 4 6.04 -13.82 0.27
N PRO A 5 6.73 -14.96 0.41
CA PRO A 5 8.08 -14.94 0.96
C PRO A 5 8.96 -14.00 0.10
N LEU A 6 9.65 -13.08 0.76
CA LEU A 6 10.55 -12.11 0.12
C LEU A 6 12.01 -12.50 0.31
N SER A 7 12.28 -13.49 1.16
CA SER A 7 13.59 -14.04 1.42
C SER A 7 13.55 -15.55 1.53
N GLY A 8 14.72 -16.16 1.36
CA GLY A 8 14.95 -17.58 1.57
C GLY A 8 16.44 -17.89 1.63
N ASP A 9 16.80 -19.15 1.43
CA ASP A 9 18.20 -19.57 1.50
C ASP A 9 19.03 -18.83 0.47
N HIS A 10 19.98 -18.03 0.93
CA HIS A 10 20.93 -17.25 0.14
C HIS A 10 20.31 -16.16 -0.77
N TYR A 11 19.06 -15.75 -0.56
CA TYR A 11 18.45 -14.68 -1.35
C TYR A 11 17.56 -13.73 -0.56
N LEU A 12 17.50 -12.49 -1.06
CA LEU A 12 16.56 -11.44 -0.69
C LEU A 12 15.99 -10.83 -1.97
N LEU A 13 14.68 -10.74 -2.10
CA LEU A 13 13.99 -10.12 -3.23
C LEU A 13 13.70 -8.66 -2.90
N VAL A 14 13.87 -7.77 -3.88
CA VAL A 14 13.62 -6.33 -3.73
C VAL A 14 12.82 -5.78 -4.91
N GLY A 15 12.15 -4.64 -4.70
CA GLY A 15 11.40 -3.94 -5.75
C GLY A 15 10.40 -4.83 -6.49
N ASP A 16 10.44 -4.79 -7.82
CA ASP A 16 9.52 -5.54 -8.69
C ASP A 16 9.68 -7.05 -8.54
N ALA A 17 10.90 -7.53 -8.30
CA ALA A 17 11.15 -8.95 -8.04
C ALA A 17 10.43 -9.42 -6.76
N ALA A 18 10.23 -8.53 -5.80
CA ALA A 18 9.45 -8.77 -4.58
C ALA A 18 7.95 -8.46 -4.72
N SER A 19 7.47 -8.05 -5.90
CA SER A 19 6.08 -7.63 -6.14
C SER A 19 5.62 -6.50 -5.22
N LEU A 20 6.48 -5.51 -4.96
CA LEU A 20 6.21 -4.39 -4.05
C LEU A 20 5.63 -3.15 -4.74
N ILE A 21 5.09 -3.28 -5.95
CA ILE A 21 4.47 -2.17 -6.69
C ILE A 21 3.12 -1.81 -6.06
N ASP A 22 2.80 -0.52 -5.96
CA ASP A 22 1.48 -0.03 -5.56
C ASP A 22 0.41 -0.45 -6.61
N PRO A 23 -0.58 -1.29 -6.27
CA PRO A 23 -1.53 -1.84 -7.23
C PRO A 23 -2.57 -0.84 -7.77
N PHE A 24 -2.61 0.39 -7.27
CA PHE A 24 -3.56 1.43 -7.67
C PHE A 24 -2.87 2.51 -8.50
N THR A 25 -1.76 3.05 -8.03
CA THR A 25 -1.01 4.11 -8.74
C THR A 25 0.01 3.53 -9.73
N GLY A 26 0.45 2.29 -9.53
CA GLY A 26 1.54 1.69 -10.30
C GLY A 26 2.93 2.16 -9.88
N GLU A 27 3.04 2.95 -8.80
CA GLU A 27 4.33 3.42 -8.30
C GLU A 27 5.11 2.31 -7.61
N GLY A 28 6.39 2.17 -7.96
CA GLY A 28 7.29 1.16 -7.39
C GLY A 28 8.64 1.69 -6.92
N ILE A 29 9.05 2.90 -7.33
CA ILE A 29 10.41 3.42 -7.10
C ILE A 29 10.70 3.58 -5.59
N GLY A 30 9.79 4.22 -4.85
CA GLY A 30 9.92 4.39 -3.39
C GLY A 30 9.98 3.04 -2.67
N ASN A 31 9.12 2.11 -3.06
CA ASN A 31 9.08 0.76 -2.49
C ASN A 31 10.34 -0.03 -2.82
N ALA A 32 10.87 0.11 -4.03
CA ALA A 32 12.13 -0.49 -4.46
C ALA A 32 13.31 0.05 -3.62
N MET A 33 13.42 1.38 -3.47
CA MET A 33 14.48 2.00 -2.65
C MET A 33 14.41 1.55 -1.18
N LEU A 34 13.21 1.59 -0.57
CA LEU A 34 13.01 1.14 0.80
C LEU A 34 13.38 -0.34 0.95
N SER A 35 12.91 -1.18 0.03
CA SER A 35 13.17 -2.62 0.08
C SER A 35 14.64 -2.97 -0.10
N GLY A 36 15.36 -2.24 -0.97
CA GLY A 36 16.80 -2.36 -1.16
C GLY A 36 17.58 -1.96 0.09
N MET A 37 17.22 -0.86 0.74
CA MET A 37 17.84 -0.42 1.98
C MET A 37 17.69 -1.48 3.09
N LEU A 38 16.47 -2.00 3.29
CA LEU A 38 16.21 -3.04 4.29
C LEU A 38 16.92 -4.36 3.95
N ALA A 39 17.00 -4.71 2.67
CA ALA A 39 17.70 -5.91 2.23
C ALA A 39 19.21 -5.79 2.50
N ALA A 40 19.81 -4.63 2.22
CA ALA A 40 21.22 -4.37 2.53
C ALA A 40 21.52 -4.49 4.04
N GLN A 41 20.65 -3.93 4.88
CA GLN A 41 20.78 -4.05 6.34
C GLN A 41 20.73 -5.51 6.81
N GLN A 42 19.84 -6.31 6.23
CA GLN A 42 19.76 -7.74 6.54
C GLN A 42 20.96 -8.52 5.99
N ALA A 43 21.41 -8.22 4.77
CA ALA A 43 22.56 -8.86 4.14
C ALA A 43 23.86 -8.63 4.95
N VAL A 44 24.07 -7.42 5.48
CA VAL A 44 25.21 -7.13 6.37
C VAL A 44 25.18 -8.03 7.61
N LYS A 45 24.02 -8.19 8.26
CA LYS A 45 23.87 -9.09 9.42
C LYS A 45 24.13 -10.56 9.05
N ALA A 46 23.65 -10.99 7.89
CA ALA A 46 23.85 -12.36 7.38
C ALA A 46 25.33 -12.65 7.15
N VAL A 47 26.05 -11.72 6.52
CA VAL A 47 27.49 -11.84 6.28
C VAL A 47 28.27 -11.87 7.60
N GLN A 48 27.96 -10.96 8.54
CA GLN A 48 28.63 -10.91 9.84
C GLN A 48 28.41 -12.19 10.68
N ALA A 49 27.21 -12.77 10.59
CA ALA A 49 26.88 -14.01 11.30
C ALA A 49 27.28 -15.29 10.54
N GLY A 50 27.69 -15.19 9.28
CA GLY A 50 27.89 -16.34 8.39
C GLY A 50 26.63 -17.16 8.14
N ARG A 51 25.45 -16.55 8.26
CA ARG A 51 24.14 -17.23 8.20
C ARG A 51 23.29 -16.66 7.08
N PHE A 52 22.95 -17.52 6.12
CA PHE A 52 22.17 -17.16 4.93
C PHE A 52 20.89 -18.00 4.78
N ASP A 53 20.53 -18.77 5.81
CA ASP A 53 19.34 -19.59 5.83
C ASP A 53 18.05 -18.74 5.88
N ALA A 54 16.96 -19.28 5.34
CA ALA A 54 15.67 -18.61 5.26
C ALA A 54 15.17 -18.11 6.63
N ALA A 55 15.43 -18.86 7.71
CA ALA A 55 15.01 -18.48 9.05
C ALA A 55 15.78 -17.24 9.54
N PHE A 56 17.07 -17.14 9.24
CA PHE A 56 17.87 -15.95 9.54
C PHE A 56 17.40 -14.72 8.74
N GLN A 57 16.91 -14.91 7.52
CA GLN A 57 16.44 -13.82 6.66
C GLN A 57 15.00 -13.33 6.95
N GLN A 58 14.19 -14.11 7.68
CA GLN A 58 12.80 -13.74 8.04
C GLN A 58 12.60 -12.32 8.61
N PRO A 59 13.52 -11.73 9.41
CA PRO A 59 13.37 -10.36 9.87
C PRO A 59 13.23 -9.33 8.74
N TYR A 60 13.80 -9.59 7.56
CA TYR A 60 13.63 -8.75 6.38
C TYR A 60 12.17 -8.72 5.91
N ASP A 61 11.56 -9.90 5.71
CA ASP A 61 10.15 -10.02 5.31
C ASP A 61 9.24 -9.30 6.31
N GLN A 62 9.51 -9.47 7.61
CA GLN A 62 8.75 -8.83 8.66
C GLN A 62 8.87 -7.29 8.62
N ALA A 63 10.08 -6.77 8.37
CA ALA A 63 10.31 -5.33 8.26
C ALA A 63 9.57 -4.74 7.05
N ILE A 64 9.65 -5.40 5.89
CA ILE A 64 8.93 -4.99 4.68
C ILE A 64 7.42 -5.01 4.91
N PHE A 65 6.88 -6.11 5.43
CA PHE A 65 5.45 -6.21 5.67
C PHE A 65 4.96 -5.32 6.80
N ARG A 66 5.82 -4.89 7.73
CA ARG A 66 5.42 -3.89 8.72
C ARG A 66 5.26 -2.52 8.08
N ARG A 67 6.14 -2.18 7.13
CA ARG A 67 6.20 -0.83 6.56
C ARG A 67 5.28 -0.66 5.34
N LEU A 68 5.30 -1.59 4.39
CA LEU A 68 4.58 -1.46 3.12
C LEU A 68 3.21 -2.14 3.09
N TRP A 69 2.96 -3.13 3.94
CA TRP A 69 1.72 -3.91 3.85
C TRP A 69 0.43 -3.11 4.08
N PRO A 70 0.36 -2.15 5.03
CA PRO A 70 -0.83 -1.33 5.20
C PRO A 70 -1.18 -0.58 3.91
N GLU A 71 -0.19 0.03 3.28
CA GLU A 71 -0.32 0.83 2.05
C GLU A 71 -0.70 -0.04 0.85
N LEU A 72 0.02 -1.14 0.60
CA LEU A 72 -0.28 -2.06 -0.50
C LEU A 72 -1.67 -2.69 -0.38
N LYS A 73 -2.13 -2.95 0.85
CA LYS A 73 -3.49 -3.49 1.10
C LYS A 73 -4.56 -2.44 0.82
N LEU A 74 -4.29 -1.18 1.16
CA LEU A 74 -5.19 -0.06 0.94
C LEU A 74 -5.32 0.25 -0.54
N SER A 75 -4.19 0.39 -1.22
CA SER A 75 -4.12 0.56 -2.66
C SER A 75 -4.86 -0.56 -3.40
N TYR A 76 -4.67 -1.83 -2.99
CA TYR A 76 -5.40 -2.96 -3.60
C TYR A 76 -6.92 -2.85 -3.43
N ARG A 77 -7.40 -2.26 -2.31
CA ARG A 77 -8.84 -2.02 -2.11
C ARG A 77 -9.35 -0.91 -3.02
N MET A 78 -8.59 0.17 -3.22
CA MET A 78 -8.93 1.24 -4.16
C MET A 78 -9.02 0.71 -5.59
N GLN A 79 -8.04 -0.09 -6.00
CA GLN A 79 -8.04 -0.75 -7.30
C GLN A 79 -9.34 -1.55 -7.51
N ARG A 80 -9.79 -2.30 -6.48
CA ARG A 80 -11.06 -3.03 -6.55
C ARG A 80 -12.30 -2.14 -6.57
N LEU A 81 -12.27 -0.96 -5.97
CA LEU A 81 -13.38 -0.01 -5.99
C LEU A 81 -13.58 0.60 -7.38
N VAL A 82 -12.50 0.83 -8.13
CA VAL A 82 -12.58 1.28 -9.53
C VAL A 82 -13.33 0.27 -10.41
N ASN A 83 -13.26 -1.03 -10.08
CA ASN A 83 -14.03 -2.07 -10.78
C ASN A 83 -15.55 -2.00 -10.55
N TYR A 84 -16.05 -1.04 -9.74
CA TYR A 84 -17.49 -0.74 -9.61
C TYR A 84 -17.79 0.67 -10.15
N PRO A 85 -17.95 0.82 -11.49
CA PRO A 85 -18.11 2.13 -12.12
C PRO A 85 -19.26 2.96 -11.55
N TRP A 86 -20.37 2.34 -11.17
CA TRP A 86 -21.53 3.04 -10.61
C TRP A 86 -21.19 3.74 -9.28
N LEU A 87 -20.45 3.07 -8.40
CA LEU A 87 -20.07 3.58 -7.08
C LEU A 87 -18.98 4.65 -7.22
N PHE A 88 -17.99 4.39 -8.07
CA PHE A 88 -16.94 5.37 -8.36
C PHE A 88 -17.52 6.65 -8.95
N ASN A 89 -18.36 6.53 -9.99
CA ASN A 89 -19.04 7.66 -10.61
C ASN A 89 -19.95 8.40 -9.61
N PHE A 90 -20.61 7.69 -8.70
CA PHE A 90 -21.41 8.31 -7.65
C PHE A 90 -20.55 9.17 -6.72
N VAL A 91 -19.41 8.63 -6.24
CA VAL A 91 -18.47 9.35 -5.36
C VAL A 91 -17.92 10.59 -6.06
N VAL A 92 -17.47 10.46 -7.32
CA VAL A 92 -16.94 11.57 -8.12
C VAL A 92 -17.99 12.65 -8.36
N ARG A 93 -19.23 12.26 -8.72
CA ARG A 93 -20.33 13.22 -8.91
C ARG A 93 -20.65 13.98 -7.63
N LYS A 94 -20.61 13.30 -6.48
CA LYS A 94 -20.85 13.93 -5.17
C LYS A 94 -19.69 14.85 -4.77
N ALA A 95 -18.45 14.45 -5.05
CA ALA A 95 -17.24 15.25 -4.85
C ALA A 95 -17.28 16.55 -5.67
N ASN A 96 -17.67 16.49 -6.93
CA ASN A 96 -17.77 17.69 -7.78
C ASN A 96 -18.81 18.70 -7.29
N ARG A 97 -19.80 18.27 -6.51
CA ARG A 97 -20.83 19.17 -5.94
C ARG A 97 -20.45 19.75 -4.58
N ASN A 98 -19.45 19.20 -3.89
CA ASN A 98 -19.03 19.66 -2.57
C ASN A 98 -17.52 19.94 -2.57
N ARG A 99 -17.16 21.23 -2.48
CA ARG A 99 -15.76 21.71 -2.57
C ARG A 99 -14.86 21.08 -1.49
N VAL A 100 -15.36 20.93 -0.27
CA VAL A 100 -14.66 20.29 0.86
C VAL A 100 -14.41 18.82 0.58
N LEU A 101 -15.39 18.13 -0.01
CA LEU A 101 -15.25 16.72 -0.37
C LEU A 101 -14.27 16.52 -1.52
N ARG A 102 -14.28 17.42 -2.51
CA ARG A 102 -13.30 17.40 -3.60
C ARG A 102 -11.89 17.57 -3.08
N GLU A 103 -11.65 18.58 -2.25
CA GLU A 103 -10.35 18.83 -1.61
C GLU A 103 -9.92 17.65 -0.73
N THR A 104 -10.84 17.08 0.05
CA THR A 104 -10.56 15.89 0.87
C THR A 104 -10.12 14.73 -0.01
N ILE A 105 -10.80 14.47 -1.13
CA ILE A 105 -10.44 13.38 -2.05
C ILE A 105 -9.11 13.68 -2.75
N THR A 106 -8.85 14.90 -3.19
CA THR A 106 -7.57 15.29 -3.81
C THR A 106 -6.41 15.11 -2.84
N VAL A 107 -6.54 15.62 -1.61
CA VAL A 107 -5.52 15.44 -0.57
C VAL A 107 -5.37 13.96 -0.22
N MET A 108 -6.44 13.15 -0.26
CA MET A 108 -6.32 11.69 -0.13
C MET A 108 -5.57 11.02 -1.30
N PHE A 109 -5.59 11.59 -2.50
CA PHE A 109 -4.78 11.08 -3.61
C PHE A 109 -3.29 11.41 -3.44
N GLU A 110 -2.98 12.56 -2.85
CA GLU A 110 -1.61 13.03 -2.62
C GLU A 110 -0.99 12.46 -1.33
N ASP A 111 -1.79 12.27 -0.29
CA ASP A 111 -1.36 11.85 1.04
C ASP A 111 -1.84 10.43 1.36
N ILE A 112 -0.86 9.52 1.44
CA ILE A 112 -1.06 8.07 1.56
C ILE A 112 -1.69 7.69 2.90
N ASP A 113 -1.46 8.47 3.97
CA ASP A 113 -2.04 8.23 5.30
C ASP A 113 -3.54 8.59 5.35
N LEU A 114 -3.97 9.55 4.53
CA LEU A 114 -5.38 9.98 4.46
C LEU A 114 -6.25 9.02 3.66
N ARG A 115 -5.66 8.17 2.81
CA ARG A 115 -6.37 7.12 2.05
C ARG A 115 -7.12 6.14 2.96
N ASP A 116 -6.74 5.95 4.22
CA ASP A 116 -7.33 4.92 5.08
C ASP A 116 -8.80 5.20 5.47
N ARG A 117 -9.28 6.45 5.30
CA ARG A 117 -10.70 6.80 5.52
C ARG A 117 -11.62 6.24 4.42
N LEU A 118 -11.16 6.21 3.18
CA LEU A 118 -11.87 5.59 2.05
C LEU A 118 -12.06 4.08 2.25
N ARG A 119 -11.30 3.46 3.14
CA ARG A 119 -11.45 2.06 3.51
C ARG A 119 -12.73 1.77 4.30
N LYS A 120 -13.30 2.77 4.97
CA LYS A 120 -14.42 2.58 5.89
C LYS A 120 -15.74 2.62 5.12
N PRO A 121 -16.59 1.58 5.20
CA PRO A 121 -17.94 1.63 4.61
C PRO A 121 -18.73 2.83 5.13
N SER A 122 -18.53 3.18 6.40
CA SER A 122 -19.13 4.36 7.04
C SER A 122 -18.79 5.67 6.33
N PHE A 123 -17.62 5.79 5.68
CA PHE A 123 -17.27 6.97 4.90
C PHE A 123 -18.22 7.13 3.71
N TYR A 124 -18.52 6.06 2.97
CA TYR A 124 -19.47 6.11 1.85
C TYR A 124 -20.90 6.29 2.31
N PHE A 125 -21.29 5.70 3.46
CA PHE A 125 -22.59 5.95 4.08
C PHE A 125 -22.74 7.41 4.51
N GLN A 126 -21.75 7.96 5.22
CA GLN A 126 -21.70 9.39 5.55
C GLN A 126 -21.77 10.21 4.27
N LEU A 127 -21.05 9.83 3.22
CA LEU A 127 -21.13 10.49 1.93
C LEU A 127 -22.55 10.45 1.36
N LEU A 128 -23.20 9.29 1.34
CA LEU A 128 -24.57 9.10 0.83
C LEU A 128 -25.58 9.97 1.60
N PHE A 129 -25.46 10.04 2.93
CA PHE A 129 -26.45 10.64 3.83
C PHE A 129 -26.13 12.05 4.33
N SER A 130 -24.89 12.56 4.22
CA SER A 130 -24.51 13.96 4.54
C SER A 130 -25.03 14.99 3.53
N GLY A 131 -25.90 14.60 2.59
CA GLY A 131 -26.57 15.52 1.67
C GLY A 131 -27.85 16.16 2.20
N LYS A 132 -28.11 16.08 3.52
CA LYS A 132 -29.24 16.76 4.17
C LYS A 132 -28.75 17.57 5.37
N THR A 133 -28.25 18.77 5.08
CA THR A 133 -28.32 20.02 5.85
C THR A 133 -27.63 21.09 5.02
#